data_AF-B1WSY9-F1
#
_entry.id   AF-B1WSY9-F1
#
_cell.length_a   1.000
_cell.length_b   1.000
_cell.length_c   1.000
_cell.angle_alpha   90.00
_cell.angle_beta   90.00
_cell.angle_gamma   90.00
#
_symmetry.space_group_name_H-M   'P 1'
#
loop_
_entity.id
_entity.type
_entity.pdbx_description
1 polymer ?
#
loop_
_entity_poly.entity_id
_entity_poly.type
_entity_poly.pdbx_seq_one_letter_code
_entity_poly.pdbx_strand_id
1 'polypeptide(L)'
;MCGEWGVKIIIIVRRSSMIRLFRKYHRWLAVALCLPLISTVLTGMGYTMFDEWFHQERFAHFLMEIHTMEIIGLDEIFPVLNGLGLVGLLITGLSMTGLFRKRRSVNGIR
;
A
#
# COMPACT_ATOMS: atom_id res chain seq x y z
N MET A 1 -15.31 -41.32 26.62
CA MET A 1 -14.72 -40.86 25.34
C MET A 1 -15.36 -39.54 24.85
N CYS A 2 -15.46 -38.53 25.73
CA CYS A 2 -16.15 -37.28 25.43
C CYS A 2 -15.32 -36.10 25.96
N GLY A 3 -14.29 -35.67 25.23
CA GLY A 3 -13.38 -34.63 25.72
C GLY A 3 -12.49 -33.96 24.67
N GLU A 4 -12.23 -34.59 23.52
CA GLU A 4 -11.29 -34.03 22.52
C GLU A 4 -11.95 -33.16 21.44
N TRP A 5 -13.27 -33.19 21.31
CA TRP A 5 -13.98 -32.44 20.26
C TRP A 5 -14.21 -30.96 20.62
N GLY A 6 -14.28 -30.60 21.90
CA GLY A 6 -14.50 -29.21 22.35
C GLY A 6 -13.30 -28.30 22.13
N VAL A 7 -12.08 -28.82 22.29
CA VAL A 7 -10.84 -28.02 22.17
C VAL A 7 -10.53 -27.69 20.71
N LYS A 8 -10.83 -28.60 19.76
CA LYS A 8 -10.62 -28.38 18.32
C LYS A 8 -11.48 -27.26 17.75
N ILE A 9 -12.71 -27.07 18.25
CA ILE A 9 -13.61 -25.99 17.81
C ILE A 9 -13.11 -24.62 18.29
N ILE A 10 -12.60 -24.53 19.52
CA ILE A 10 -12.03 -23.30 20.07
C ILE A 10 -10.74 -22.89 19.32
N ILE A 11 -9.92 -23.87 18.91
CA ILE A 11 -8.69 -23.63 18.13
C ILE A 11 -9.02 -23.11 16.71
N ILE A 12 -10.15 -23.49 16.12
CA ILE A 12 -10.58 -23.03 14.78
C ILE A 12 -11.14 -21.60 14.80
N VAL A 13 -11.81 -21.19 15.88
CA VAL A 13 -12.45 -19.86 15.97
C VAL A 13 -11.47 -18.76 16.43
N ARG A 14 -10.30 -19.12 16.96
CA ARG A 14 -9.28 -18.15 17.43
C ARG A 14 -8.28 -17.75 16.34
N ARG A 15 -8.73 -17.54 15.10
CA ARG A 15 -7.89 -16.96 14.03
C ARG A 15 -7.82 -15.44 14.17
N SER A 16 -7.04 -15.02 15.16
CA SER A 16 -6.32 -13.75 15.28
C SER A 16 -7.07 -12.51 14.78
N SER A 17 -7.79 -11.86 15.71
CA SER A 17 -8.32 -10.49 15.62
C SER A 17 -7.33 -9.49 14.99
N MET A 18 -6.02 -9.68 15.24
CA MET A 18 -4.92 -8.92 14.66
C MET A 18 -4.94 -8.84 13.12
N ILE A 19 -5.25 -9.92 12.40
CA ILE A 19 -5.22 -9.94 10.92
C ILE A 19 -6.36 -9.11 10.33
N ARG A 20 -7.52 -9.08 11.01
CA ARG A 20 -8.66 -8.25 10.60
C ARG A 20 -8.41 -6.77 10.83
N LEU A 21 -7.76 -6.41 11.94
CA LEU A 21 -7.35 -5.04 12.25
C LEU A 21 -6.28 -4.55 11.26
N PHE A 22 -5.27 -5.39 10.98
CA PHE A 22 -4.25 -5.10 9.99
C PHE A 22 -4.87 -4.82 8.61
N ARG A 23 -5.86 -5.61 8.16
CA ARG A 23 -6.57 -5.35 6.88
C ARG A 23 -7.31 -4.02 6.86
N LYS A 24 -7.97 -3.66 7.98
CA LYS A 24 -8.71 -2.39 8.09
C LYS A 24 -7.74 -1.21 8.08
N TYR A 25 -6.62 -1.32 8.79
CA TYR A 25 -5.57 -0.31 8.83
C TYR A 25 -4.86 -0.16 7.48
N HIS A 26 -4.46 -1.28 6.86
CA HIS A 26 -3.87 -1.29 5.53
C HIS A 26 -4.80 -0.66 4.49
N ARG A 27 -6.11 -0.94 4.53
CA ARG A 27 -7.07 -0.34 3.59
C ARG A 27 -7.17 1.18 3.74
N TRP A 28 -7.18 1.68 4.98
CA TRP A 28 -7.22 3.12 5.25
C TRP A 28 -5.92 3.80 4.83
N LEU A 29 -4.77 3.23 5.21
CA LEU A 29 -3.46 3.71 4.84
C LEU A 29 -3.22 3.65 3.32
N ALA A 30 -3.74 2.61 2.66
CA ALA A 30 -3.67 2.43 1.21
C ALA A 30 -4.39 3.56 0.50
N VAL A 31 -5.62 3.88 0.89
CA VAL A 31 -6.37 4.98 0.27
C VAL A 31 -5.68 6.32 0.55
N ALA A 32 -5.24 6.57 1.77
CA ALA A 32 -4.59 7.82 2.16
C ALA A 32 -3.27 8.09 1.40
N LEU A 33 -2.47 7.06 1.14
CA LEU A 33 -1.18 7.18 0.44
C LEU A 33 -1.30 7.02 -1.08
N CYS A 34 -2.23 6.19 -1.56
CA CYS A 34 -2.37 5.94 -3.00
C CYS A 34 -2.92 7.18 -3.73
N LEU A 35 -3.76 7.99 -3.07
CA LEU A 35 -4.24 9.26 -3.60
C LEU A 35 -3.10 10.23 -3.98
N PRO A 36 -2.21 10.62 -3.04
CA PRO A 36 -1.08 11.50 -3.37
C PRO A 36 -0.06 10.82 -4.28
N LEU A 37 0.16 9.50 -4.18
CA LEU A 37 1.03 8.77 -5.12
C LEU A 37 0.55 8.89 -6.57
N ILE A 38 -0.74 8.64 -6.82
CA ILE A 38 -1.33 8.77 -8.16
C ILE A 38 -1.18 10.20 -8.66
N SER A 39 -1.43 11.18 -7.78
CA SER A 39 -1.21 12.58 -8.13
C SER A 39 0.24 12.83 -8.52
N THR A 40 1.22 12.47 -7.69
CA THR A 40 2.65 12.68 -7.98
C THR A 40 3.09 12.04 -9.30
N VAL A 41 2.61 10.83 -9.59
CA VAL A 41 2.92 10.15 -10.87
C VAL A 41 2.26 10.87 -12.05
N LEU A 42 0.99 11.27 -11.92
CA LEU A 42 0.28 12.02 -12.96
C LEU A 42 0.90 13.40 -13.22
N THR A 43 1.22 14.17 -12.18
CA THR A 43 1.87 15.48 -12.37
C THR A 43 3.30 15.33 -12.87
N GLY A 44 4.05 14.33 -12.41
CA GLY A 44 5.41 14.07 -12.88
C GLY A 44 5.44 13.66 -14.36
N MET A 45 4.55 12.75 -14.78
CA MET A 45 4.38 12.41 -16.20
C MET A 45 3.88 13.60 -17.00
N GLY A 46 2.92 14.36 -16.46
CA GLY A 46 2.40 15.57 -17.09
C GLY A 46 3.49 16.61 -17.32
N TYR A 47 4.39 16.83 -16.35
CA TYR A 47 5.53 17.71 -16.51
C TYR A 47 6.37 17.30 -17.72
N THR A 48 6.80 16.04 -17.80
CA THR A 48 7.57 15.54 -18.95
C THR A 48 6.81 15.69 -20.27
N MET A 49 5.51 15.42 -20.29
CA MET A 49 4.69 15.60 -21.50
C MET A 49 4.61 17.07 -21.93
N PHE A 50 4.35 18.01 -21.02
CA PHE A 50 4.19 19.43 -21.38
C PHE A 50 5.52 20.15 -21.65
N ASP A 51 6.57 19.75 -20.95
CA ASP A 51 7.91 20.28 -21.12
C ASP A 51 8.56 19.76 -22.41
N GLU A 52 8.68 18.43 -22.56
CA GLU A 52 9.40 17.83 -23.69
C GLU A 52 8.58 17.80 -24.99
N TRP A 53 7.26 17.54 -24.94
CA TRP A 53 6.47 17.43 -26.17
C TRP A 53 5.87 18.76 -26.60
N PHE A 54 5.37 19.55 -25.66
CA PHE A 54 4.67 20.80 -25.98
C PHE A 54 5.55 22.05 -25.86
N HIS A 55 6.78 21.95 -25.31
CA HIS A 55 7.69 23.08 -25.07
C HIS A 55 6.99 24.25 -24.34
N GLN A 56 6.01 23.93 -23.48
CA GLN A 56 5.23 24.91 -22.73
C GLN A 56 5.70 24.95 -21.28
N GLU A 57 6.86 25.59 -21.08
CA GLU A 57 7.51 25.74 -19.77
C GLU A 57 6.60 26.37 -18.70
N ARG A 58 5.68 27.27 -19.09
CA ARG A 58 4.72 27.88 -18.15
C ARG A 58 3.75 26.88 -17.54
N PHE A 59 3.24 25.93 -18.33
CA PHE A 59 2.35 24.89 -17.81
C PHE A 59 3.14 23.82 -17.07
N ALA A 60 4.36 23.51 -17.54
CA ALA A 60 5.27 22.61 -16.84
C ALA A 60 5.61 23.13 -15.43
N HIS A 61 5.91 24.43 -15.30
CA HIS A 61 6.18 25.07 -14.01
C HIS A 61 4.95 25.08 -13.08
N PHE A 62 3.76 25.34 -13.62
CA PHE A 62 2.50 25.25 -12.85
C PHE A 62 2.20 23.82 -12.40
N LEU A 63 2.51 22.81 -13.23
CA LEU A 63 2.43 21.40 -12.84
C LEU A 63 3.44 21.05 -11.74
N MET A 64 4.65 21.61 -11.79
CA MET A 64 5.66 21.42 -10.75
C MET A 64 5.21 22.01 -9.41
N GLU A 65 4.64 23.21 -9.40
CA GLU A 65 4.13 23.88 -8.20
C GLU A 65 3.01 23.06 -7.51
N ILE A 66 2.16 22.39 -8.31
CA ILE A 66 1.16 21.42 -7.83
C ILE A 66 1.81 20.10 -7.39
N HIS A 67 2.85 19.65 -8.09
CA HIS A 67 3.56 18.39 -7.83
C HIS A 67 4.31 18.41 -6.49
N THR A 68 5.03 19.49 -6.21
CA THR A 68 5.80 19.66 -4.97
C THR A 68 4.92 20.07 -3.79
N MET A 69 3.63 20.38 -4.00
CA MET A 69 2.79 21.01 -2.96
C MET A 69 3.51 22.19 -2.29
N GLU A 70 4.28 22.94 -3.07
CA GLU A 70 5.15 24.04 -2.61
C GLU A 70 4.34 25.12 -1.87
N ILE A 71 3.06 25.26 -2.26
CA ILE A 71 2.03 26.10 -1.64
C ILE A 71 1.86 25.87 -0.13
N ILE A 72 2.28 24.72 0.40
CA ILE A 72 2.10 24.29 1.80
C ILE A 72 3.43 24.14 2.55
N GLY A 73 4.59 24.30 1.88
CA GLY A 73 5.93 24.20 2.48
C GLY A 73 6.29 22.82 3.05
N LEU A 74 5.68 21.76 2.52
CA LEU A 74 5.93 20.36 2.90
C LEU A 74 6.60 19.56 1.77
N ASP A 75 7.21 20.27 0.82
CA ASP A 75 7.81 19.80 -0.43
C ASP A 75 8.86 18.68 -0.24
N GLU A 76 9.67 18.73 0.83
CA GLU A 76 10.66 17.68 1.08
C GLU A 76 10.12 16.51 1.93
N ILE A 77 9.22 16.80 2.87
CA ILE A 77 8.79 15.81 3.87
C ILE A 77 7.68 14.90 3.32
N PHE A 78 6.79 15.45 2.51
CA PHE A 78 5.65 14.70 1.94
C PHE A 78 6.10 13.56 1.03
N PRO A 79 7.03 13.75 0.07
CA PRO A 79 7.49 12.67 -0.81
C PRO A 79 8.18 11.54 -0.05
N VAL A 80 8.96 11.88 0.99
CA VAL A 80 9.64 10.89 1.85
C VAL A 80 8.63 10.06 2.63
N LEU A 81 7.62 10.71 3.23
CA LEU A 81 6.51 10.02 3.90
C LEU A 81 5.70 9.17 2.91
N ASN A 82 5.48 9.66 1.69
CA ASN A 82 4.77 8.92 0.65
C ASN A 82 5.55 7.66 0.21
N GLY A 83 6.88 7.78 0.05
CA GLY A 83 7.77 6.66 -0.27
C GLY A 83 7.84 5.62 0.86
N LEU A 84 8.01 6.06 2.11
CA LEU A 84 7.97 5.17 3.27
C LEU A 84 6.61 4.49 3.42
N GLY A 85 5.53 5.25 3.20
CA GLY A 85 4.17 4.75 3.20
C GLY A 85 3.93 3.70 2.11
N LEU A 86 4.41 3.94 0.89
CA LEU A 86 4.36 2.99 -0.22
C LEU A 86 5.09 1.69 0.13
N VAL A 87 6.31 1.77 0.66
CA VAL A 87 7.08 0.60 1.09
C VAL A 87 6.35 -0.17 2.19
N GLY A 88 5.80 0.55 3.18
CA GLY A 88 4.99 -0.04 4.24
C GLY A 88 3.75 -0.76 3.71
N LEU A 89 3.06 -0.15 2.73
CA LEU A 89 1.92 -0.77 2.04
C LEU A 89 2.32 -2.01 1.26
N LEU A 90 3.44 -1.96 0.54
CA LEU A 90 3.96 -3.10 -0.21
C LEU A 90 4.26 -4.28 0.71
N ILE A 91 5.00 -4.06 1.80
CA ILE A 91 5.37 -5.10 2.77
C ILE A 91 4.12 -5.68 3.44
N THR A 92 3.21 -4.82 3.90
CA THR A 92 1.98 -5.26 4.58
C THR A 92 1.01 -5.97 3.64
N GLY A 93 0.89 -5.50 2.39
CA GLY A 93 0.12 -6.13 1.33
C GLY A 93 0.65 -7.53 1.02
N LEU A 94 1.95 -7.66 0.70
CA LEU A 94 2.60 -8.94 0.41
C LEU A 94 2.48 -9.94 1.58
N SER A 95 2.61 -9.46 2.81
CA SER A 95 2.41 -10.27 4.02
C SER A 95 0.98 -10.82 4.13
N MET A 96 -0.04 -10.05 3.70
CA MET A 96 -1.44 -10.48 3.71
C MET A 96 -1.82 -11.41 2.57
N THR A 97 -1.27 -11.21 1.37
CA THR A 97 -1.60 -12.02 0.19
C THR A 97 -1.16 -13.47 0.35
N GLY A 98 -0.26 -13.76 1.30
CA GLY A 98 0.11 -15.13 1.65
C GLY A 98 0.92 -15.82 0.55
N LEU A 99 1.68 -15.05 -0.23
CA LEU A 99 2.63 -15.58 -1.22
C LEU A 99 3.66 -16.55 -0.61
N PHE A 100 3.94 -16.42 0.69
CA PHE A 100 4.76 -17.35 1.47
C PHE A 100 3.99 -18.49 2.12
N ARG A 101 2.70 -18.68 1.82
CA ARG A 101 1.92 -19.82 2.34
C ARG A 101 2.38 -21.08 1.61
N LYS A 102 3.50 -21.63 2.08
CA LYS A 102 4.04 -22.94 1.72
C LYS A 102 2.86 -23.89 1.61
N ARG A 103 2.54 -24.36 0.38
CA ARG A 103 1.61 -25.48 0.19
C ARG A 103 2.13 -26.56 1.12
N ARG A 104 1.40 -26.87 2.20
CA ARG A 104 1.63 -28.14 2.90
C ARG A 104 1.30 -29.19 1.85
N SER A 105 2.34 -29.71 1.21
CA SER A 105 2.28 -30.97 0.50
C SER A 105 1.83 -31.98 1.54
N VAL A 106 0.52 -32.23 1.54
CA VAL A 106 -0.02 -33.47 2.07
C VAL A 106 0.36 -34.50 1.03
N ASN A 107 1.63 -34.91 1.02
CA ASN A 107 2.00 -36.16 0.39
C ASN A 107 1.46 -37.23 1.33
N GLY A 108 0.27 -37.70 0.96
CA GLY A 108 -0.40 -38.80 1.59
C GLY A 108 0.54 -39.99 1.65
N ILE A 109 0.70 -40.51 2.86
CA ILE A 109 1.08 -41.88 3.11
C ILE A 109 -0.10 -42.72 2.61
N ARG A 110 0.03 -43.27 1.40
CA ARG A 110 -0.58 -44.56 1.04
C ARG A 110 0.14 -45.18 -0.13
#